data_AF-A0A3N0ZEW5-F1
#
_entry.id   AF-A0A3N0ZEW5-F1
#
_cell.length_a   1.000
_cell.length_b   1.000
_cell.length_c   1.000
_cell.angle_alpha   90.00
_cell.angle_beta   90.00
_cell.angle_gamma   90.00
#
_symmetry.space_group_name_H-M   'P 1'
#
loop_
_entity.id
_entity.type
_entity.pdbx_description
1 polymer ?
#
loop_
_entity_poly.entity_id
_entity_poly.type
_entity_poly.pdbx_seq_one_letter_code
_entity_poly.pdbx_strand_id
1 'polypeptide(L)'
;MKTSKFYISLLFFILLPLFFHFENLKADTVICMPDCFNDSFKIQSPLTVQFQLGPCRYVADFYIRKACGIWCDILLWRVRALDSNCNNYDPKTMCDIAEAQIIHHLINDYNQKGTNSIWYRITRTEICRPTSPGECTYFWRVSKATCWKFYLNPDWGRYPIYWGAYSYCLYDYCCLTWYKVCMDQLGQILVTQVESQTEHDCPTQSGMEDCIQVCD
;
A
#
# COMPACT_ATOMS: atom_id res chain seq x y z
N MET A 1 -71.16 -10.29 1.68
CA MET A 1 -70.43 -10.81 2.85
C MET A 1 -69.23 -11.61 2.38
N LYS A 2 -68.04 -11.29 2.92
CA LYS A 2 -66.81 -12.10 2.96
C LYS A 2 -66.11 -12.39 1.61
N THR A 3 -65.18 -11.53 1.20
CA THR A 3 -63.73 -11.46 1.56
C THR A 3 -62.89 -12.21 0.53
N SER A 4 -62.17 -11.50 -0.34
CA SER A 4 -60.80 -11.02 -0.06
C SER A 4 -59.90 -12.18 0.34
N LYS A 5 -59.15 -12.76 -0.62
CA LYS A 5 -58.01 -13.68 -0.38
C LYS A 5 -57.29 -14.14 -1.67
N PHE A 6 -57.02 -13.27 -2.65
CA PHE A 6 -56.25 -13.73 -3.83
C PHE A 6 -55.21 -12.77 -4.42
N TYR A 7 -54.87 -11.67 -3.73
CA TYR A 7 -53.87 -10.71 -4.24
C TYR A 7 -52.67 -10.45 -3.30
N ILE A 8 -52.44 -11.30 -2.30
CA ILE A 8 -51.34 -11.09 -1.34
C ILE A 8 -50.11 -11.97 -1.63
N SER A 9 -50.26 -13.10 -2.31
CA SER A 9 -49.12 -14.03 -2.50
C SER A 9 -48.21 -13.75 -3.70
N LEU A 10 -48.60 -12.90 -4.65
CA LEU A 10 -47.77 -12.65 -5.84
C LEU A 10 -46.90 -11.37 -5.76
N LEU A 11 -47.20 -10.47 -4.82
CA LEU A 11 -46.40 -9.25 -4.60
C LEU A 11 -45.18 -9.48 -3.70
N PHE A 12 -45.14 -10.60 -2.96
CA PHE A 12 -44.02 -10.92 -2.07
C PHE A 12 -42.79 -11.47 -2.79
N PHE A 13 -42.93 -11.96 -4.03
CA PHE A 13 -41.81 -12.56 -4.78
C PHE A 13 -41.06 -11.59 -5.71
N ILE A 14 -41.58 -10.38 -5.95
CA ILE A 14 -40.93 -9.40 -6.84
C ILE A 14 -40.17 -8.31 -6.07
N LEU A 15 -40.40 -8.17 -4.76
CA LEU A 15 -39.72 -7.18 -3.91
C LEU A 15 -38.53 -7.73 -3.10
N LEU A 16 -38.28 -9.05 -3.14
CA LEU A 16 -37.22 -9.67 -2.35
C LEU A 16 -35.78 -9.65 -2.92
N PRO A 17 -35.46 -9.15 -4.15
CA PRO A 17 -34.05 -9.00 -4.53
C PRO A 17 -33.47 -7.62 -4.20
N LEU A 18 -34.26 -6.65 -3.70
CA LEU A 18 -33.78 -5.29 -3.41
C LEU A 18 -33.12 -5.12 -2.02
N PHE A 19 -33.13 -6.16 -1.18
CA PHE A 19 -32.52 -6.12 0.16
C PHE A 19 -31.20 -6.89 0.29
N PHE A 20 -30.64 -7.38 -0.81
CA PHE A 20 -29.22 -7.65 -0.84
C PHE A 20 -28.49 -6.34 -1.15
N HIS A 21 -28.51 -5.42 -0.18
CA HIS A 21 -27.32 -4.62 0.05
C HIS A 21 -26.22 -5.64 0.33
N PHE A 22 -25.46 -5.99 -0.71
CA PHE A 22 -24.07 -6.29 -0.50
C PHE A 22 -23.51 -5.03 0.17
N GLU A 23 -23.56 -5.00 1.50
CA GLU A 23 -22.46 -4.41 2.24
C GLU A 23 -21.26 -5.04 1.58
N ASN A 24 -20.59 -4.25 0.73
CA ASN A 24 -19.23 -4.54 0.36
C ASN A 24 -18.58 -4.72 1.72
N LEU A 25 -18.32 -5.97 2.09
CA LEU A 25 -17.30 -6.32 3.06
C LEU A 25 -16.07 -5.59 2.51
N LYS A 26 -15.88 -4.35 2.97
CA LYS A 26 -14.56 -3.77 3.04
C LYS A 26 -13.82 -4.88 3.76
N ALA A 27 -12.95 -5.57 3.03
CA ALA A 27 -11.88 -6.27 3.69
C ALA A 27 -11.21 -5.14 4.47
N ASP A 28 -11.56 -5.03 5.75
CA ASP A 28 -10.98 -4.10 6.68
C ASP A 28 -9.57 -4.62 6.87
N THR A 29 -8.76 -4.24 5.90
CA THR A 29 -7.33 -4.32 5.96
C THR A 29 -6.97 -3.49 7.18
N VAL A 30 -6.55 -4.12 8.29
CA VAL A 30 -5.99 -3.40 9.45
C VAL A 30 -4.59 -2.92 9.05
N ILE A 31 -4.62 -2.03 8.07
CA ILE A 31 -3.56 -1.13 7.69
C ILE A 31 -3.73 0.01 8.65
N CYS A 32 -2.62 0.53 9.16
CA CYS A 32 -2.63 1.71 10.00
C CYS A 32 -3.17 2.81 9.12
N MET A 33 -4.49 3.00 9.15
CA MET A 33 -5.17 4.06 8.44
C MET A 33 -4.97 5.26 9.34
N PRO A 34 -4.07 6.18 9.00
CA PRO A 34 -4.02 7.43 9.72
C PRO A 34 -5.41 8.07 9.63
N ASP A 35 -5.99 8.34 10.81
CA ASP A 35 -6.97 9.32 11.30
C ASP A 35 -8.15 9.77 10.41
N CYS A 36 -8.19 9.36 9.14
CA CYS A 36 -9.04 9.87 8.07
C CYS A 36 -9.95 8.73 7.60
N PHE A 37 -10.99 8.40 8.39
CA PHE A 37 -11.90 7.27 8.13
C PHE A 37 -12.60 7.32 6.75
N ASN A 38 -12.75 8.51 6.17
CA ASN A 38 -13.45 8.71 4.90
C ASN A 38 -12.56 8.54 3.66
N ASP A 39 -11.23 8.49 3.83
CA ASP A 39 -10.27 8.43 2.72
C ASP A 39 -9.61 7.05 2.63
N SER A 40 -10.36 5.94 2.64
CA SER A 40 -9.77 4.59 2.57
C SER A 40 -8.94 4.37 1.29
N PHE A 41 -7.90 3.53 1.37
CA PHE A 41 -7.21 3.05 0.16
C PHE A 41 -8.20 2.34 -0.78
N LYS A 42 -8.09 2.63 -2.09
CA LYS A 42 -8.87 1.93 -3.11
C LYS A 42 -8.15 0.64 -3.52
N ILE A 43 -8.37 -0.43 -2.77
CA ILE A 43 -7.69 -1.72 -2.94
C ILE A 43 -8.43 -2.55 -4.00
N GLN A 44 -8.11 -2.34 -5.28
CA GLN A 44 -8.61 -3.18 -6.39
C GLN A 44 -7.46 -3.95 -7.04
N SER A 45 -6.49 -3.21 -7.59
CA SER A 45 -5.27 -3.76 -8.18
C SER A 45 -4.08 -2.93 -7.71
N PRO A 46 -2.98 -3.55 -7.22
CA PRO A 46 -1.83 -2.80 -6.79
C PRO A 46 -1.17 -2.09 -7.98
N LEU A 47 -0.69 -0.89 -7.72
CA LEU A 47 0.30 -0.24 -8.57
C LEU A 47 1.64 -0.93 -8.41
N THR A 48 2.50 -0.82 -9.42
CA THR A 48 3.79 -1.48 -9.41
C THR A 48 4.90 -0.54 -9.84
N VAL A 49 6.01 -0.54 -9.11
CA VAL A 49 7.25 0.11 -9.54
C VAL A 49 8.36 -0.94 -9.59
N GLN A 50 9.07 -0.98 -10.72
CA GLN A 50 10.25 -1.83 -10.87
C GLN A 50 11.51 -1.02 -10.56
N PHE A 51 12.43 -1.60 -9.80
CA PHE A 51 13.73 -1.03 -9.49
C PHE A 51 14.80 -2.11 -9.51
N GLN A 52 16.07 -1.69 -9.55
CA GLN A 52 17.21 -2.60 -9.65
C GLN A 52 18.28 -2.23 -8.62
N LEU A 53 18.77 -3.23 -7.90
CA LEU A 53 19.89 -3.11 -6.96
C LEU A 53 20.98 -4.09 -7.39
N GLY A 54 22.09 -3.56 -7.93
CA GLY A 54 23.12 -4.38 -8.54
C GLY A 54 22.55 -5.26 -9.66
N PRO A 55 22.74 -6.60 -9.63
CA PRO A 55 22.19 -7.50 -10.65
C PRO A 55 20.72 -7.87 -10.43
N CYS A 56 20.13 -7.51 -9.28
CA CYS A 56 18.80 -7.97 -8.87
C CYS A 56 17.71 -6.97 -9.24
N ARG A 57 16.66 -7.44 -9.93
CA ARG A 57 15.47 -6.66 -10.22
C ARG A 57 14.35 -7.00 -9.24
N TYR A 58 13.69 -5.95 -8.78
CA TYR A 58 12.59 -6.01 -7.84
C TYR A 58 11.37 -5.27 -8.36
N VAL A 59 10.18 -5.68 -7.90
CA VAL A 59 8.93 -4.96 -8.14
C VAL A 59 8.24 -4.74 -6.80
N ALA A 60 8.03 -3.48 -6.42
CA ALA A 60 7.20 -3.15 -5.29
C ALA A 60 5.75 -2.98 -5.75
N ASP A 61 4.85 -3.72 -5.11
CA ASP A 61 3.40 -3.63 -5.29
C ASP A 61 2.85 -2.74 -4.17
N PHE A 62 2.07 -1.71 -4.51
CA PHE A 62 1.63 -0.68 -3.55
C PHE A 62 0.30 -0.04 -3.95
N TYR A 63 -0.29 0.71 -3.03
CA TYR A 63 -1.47 1.55 -3.28
C TYR A 63 -1.21 2.97 -2.80
N ILE A 64 -1.98 3.93 -3.32
CA ILE A 64 -1.81 5.35 -2.98
C ILE A 64 -3.16 5.98 -2.65
N ARG A 65 -3.11 7.03 -1.84
CA ARG A 65 -4.23 7.92 -1.58
C ARG A 65 -3.75 9.30 -1.16
N LYS A 66 -4.65 10.29 -1.24
CA LYS A 66 -4.52 11.55 -0.52
C LYS A 66 -5.39 11.45 0.74
N ALA A 67 -4.80 11.52 1.93
CA ALA A 67 -5.52 11.37 3.19
C ALA A 67 -5.68 12.72 3.89
N CYS A 68 -6.89 13.00 4.38
CA CYS A 68 -7.27 14.26 5.01
C CYS A 68 -6.96 15.50 4.13
N GLY A 69 -6.88 15.34 2.81
CA GLY A 69 -6.46 16.40 1.89
C GLY A 69 -5.00 16.88 2.04
N ILE A 70 -4.23 16.31 2.97
CA ILE A 70 -2.89 16.77 3.34
C ILE A 70 -1.84 15.74 2.92
N TRP A 71 -2.02 14.52 3.39
CA TRP A 71 -0.98 13.50 3.36
C TRP A 71 -0.99 12.71 2.06
N CYS A 72 0.21 12.45 1.55
CA CYS A 72 0.44 11.52 0.47
C CYS A 72 0.79 10.17 1.07
N ASP A 73 -0.23 9.33 1.17
CA ASP A 73 -0.11 8.02 1.80
C ASP A 73 0.15 6.95 0.74
N ILE A 74 1.10 6.07 1.05
CA ILE A 74 1.34 4.82 0.34
C ILE A 74 0.97 3.67 1.27
N LEU A 75 0.40 2.62 0.71
CA LEU A 75 0.32 1.31 1.34
C LEU A 75 1.32 0.40 0.61
N LEU A 76 2.38 0.00 1.30
CA LEU A 76 3.30 -1.00 0.76
C LEU A 76 2.70 -2.39 0.97
N TRP A 77 2.41 -3.09 -0.13
CA TRP A 77 1.76 -4.39 -0.09
C TRP A 77 2.76 -5.56 -0.09
N ARG A 78 3.73 -5.51 -1.02
CA ARG A 78 4.69 -6.59 -1.26
C ARG A 78 5.89 -6.07 -2.05
N VAL A 79 7.06 -6.70 -1.87
CA VAL A 79 8.20 -6.52 -2.77
C VAL A 79 8.60 -7.87 -3.38
N ARG A 80 8.50 -8.00 -4.70
CA ARG A 80 8.87 -9.21 -5.44
C ARG A 80 10.31 -9.14 -5.93
N ALA A 81 11.06 -10.22 -5.75
CA ALA A 81 12.36 -10.43 -6.38
C ALA A 81 12.18 -11.23 -7.66
N LEU A 82 12.56 -10.66 -8.80
CA LEU A 82 12.37 -11.29 -10.12
C LEU A 82 13.49 -12.29 -10.45
N ASP A 83 14.70 -11.99 -9.98
CA ASP A 83 15.90 -12.78 -10.27
C ASP A 83 16.25 -13.72 -9.10
N SER A 84 16.97 -14.81 -9.40
CA SER A 84 17.39 -15.79 -8.40
C SER A 84 18.47 -15.24 -7.46
N ASN A 85 18.49 -15.76 -6.22
CA ASN A 85 19.44 -15.36 -5.17
C ASN A 85 19.41 -13.85 -4.85
N CYS A 86 18.23 -13.23 -4.98
CA CYS A 86 17.99 -11.83 -4.68
C CYS A 86 17.28 -11.62 -3.33
N ASN A 87 17.56 -12.50 -2.37
CA ASN A 87 17.13 -12.42 -0.97
C ASN A 87 18.25 -11.93 -0.03
N ASN A 88 19.14 -11.07 -0.55
CA ASN A 88 20.37 -10.66 0.16
C ASN A 88 20.15 -9.54 1.18
N TYR A 89 18.93 -9.02 1.29
CA TYR A 89 18.58 -7.95 2.21
C TYR A 89 17.64 -8.50 3.27
N ASP A 90 17.76 -8.01 4.50
CA ASP A 90 16.72 -8.25 5.48
C ASP A 90 15.41 -7.52 5.06
N PRO A 91 14.24 -7.99 5.53
CA PRO A 91 12.96 -7.41 5.16
C PRO A 91 12.80 -5.93 5.48
N LYS A 92 13.43 -5.42 6.57
CA LYS A 92 13.36 -4.00 6.92
C LYS A 92 14.08 -3.17 5.88
N THR A 93 15.33 -3.50 5.60
CA THR A 93 16.13 -2.82 4.56
C THR A 93 15.42 -2.83 3.21
N MET A 94 14.80 -3.95 2.82
CA MET A 94 14.07 -4.02 1.55
C MET A 94 12.81 -3.15 1.54
N CYS A 95 12.06 -3.08 2.64
CA CYS A 95 10.92 -2.15 2.76
C CYS A 95 11.41 -0.71 2.63
N ASP A 96 12.42 -0.30 3.40
CA ASP A 96 12.94 1.07 3.40
C ASP A 96 13.38 1.51 1.98
N ILE A 97 14.07 0.62 1.24
CA ILE A 97 14.45 0.87 -0.15
C ILE A 97 13.22 0.98 -1.05
N ALA A 98 12.30 0.02 -0.99
CA ALA A 98 11.11 0.01 -1.84
C ALA A 98 10.25 1.26 -1.65
N GLU A 99 10.08 1.71 -0.41
CA GLU A 99 9.32 2.90 -0.04
C GLU A 99 9.94 4.16 -0.65
N ALA A 100 11.25 4.32 -0.53
CA ALA A 100 11.97 5.41 -1.17
C ALA A 100 11.82 5.36 -2.70
N GLN A 101 11.94 4.19 -3.32
CA GLN A 101 11.80 4.01 -4.77
C GLN A 101 10.37 4.35 -5.25
N ILE A 102 9.34 3.96 -4.49
CA ILE A 102 7.94 4.31 -4.80
C ILE A 102 7.75 5.83 -4.77
N ILE A 103 8.18 6.49 -3.68
CA ILE A 103 8.05 7.95 -3.53
C ILE A 103 8.76 8.68 -4.67
N HIS A 104 10.00 8.28 -4.96
CA HIS A 104 10.77 8.81 -6.09
C HIS A 104 10.04 8.65 -7.43
N HIS A 105 9.53 7.46 -7.70
CA HIS A 105 8.82 7.16 -8.94
C HIS A 105 7.58 8.03 -9.09
N LEU A 106 6.75 8.16 -8.05
CA LEU A 106 5.52 8.94 -8.08
C LEU A 106 5.80 10.44 -8.29
N ILE A 107 6.82 11.00 -7.63
CA ILE A 107 7.20 12.40 -7.80
C ILE A 107 7.74 12.66 -9.20
N ASN A 108 8.61 11.79 -9.72
CA ASN A 108 9.16 11.93 -11.06
C ASN A 108 8.08 11.79 -12.14
N ASP A 109 7.19 10.80 -12.00
CA ASP A 109 6.03 10.63 -12.89
C ASP A 109 5.13 11.88 -12.88
N TYR A 110 4.90 12.47 -11.70
CA TYR A 110 4.16 13.73 -11.57
C TYR A 110 4.86 14.91 -12.23
N ASN A 111 6.16 15.10 -11.98
CA ASN A 111 6.92 16.20 -12.57
C ASN A 111 6.94 16.11 -14.10
N GLN A 112 6.97 14.90 -14.66
CA GLN A 112 6.98 14.68 -16.10
C GLN A 112 5.60 14.79 -16.75
N LYS A 113 4.54 14.30 -16.09
CA LYS A 113 3.21 14.14 -16.70
C LYS A 113 2.13 15.06 -16.12
N GLY A 114 2.40 15.76 -15.03
CA GLY A 114 1.44 16.62 -14.34
C GLY A 114 0.14 15.88 -14.02
N THR A 115 -0.99 16.41 -14.50
CA THR A 115 -2.33 15.83 -14.31
C THR A 115 -2.54 14.48 -15.00
N ASN A 116 -1.65 14.06 -15.89
CA ASN A 116 -1.67 12.74 -16.53
C ASN A 116 -0.86 11.68 -15.76
N SER A 117 -0.23 12.07 -14.64
CA SER A 117 0.49 11.15 -13.77
C SER A 117 -0.41 10.10 -13.12
N ILE A 118 0.19 9.01 -12.68
CA ILE A 118 -0.47 7.94 -11.92
C ILE A 118 -1.14 8.54 -10.67
N TRP A 119 -0.42 9.40 -9.95
CA TRP A 119 -0.92 10.06 -8.75
C TRP A 119 -2.20 10.85 -9.01
N TYR A 120 -2.15 11.80 -9.96
CA TYR A 120 -3.28 12.69 -10.19
C TYR A 120 -4.49 11.93 -10.73
N ARG A 121 -4.29 10.95 -11.61
CA ARG A 121 -5.40 10.17 -12.19
C ARG A 121 -6.16 9.36 -11.14
N ILE A 122 -5.47 8.87 -10.12
CA ILE A 122 -6.05 8.03 -9.05
C ILE A 122 -6.64 8.88 -7.92
N THR A 123 -5.87 9.86 -7.43
CA THR A 123 -6.23 10.65 -6.26
C THR A 123 -7.04 11.90 -6.61
N ARG A 124 -6.93 12.40 -7.86
CA ARG A 124 -7.50 13.68 -8.31
C ARG A 124 -6.99 14.89 -7.52
N THR A 125 -5.77 14.80 -7.00
CA THR A 125 -5.14 15.85 -6.19
C THR A 125 -3.68 16.05 -6.56
N GLU A 126 -3.12 17.21 -6.20
CA GLU A 126 -1.68 17.48 -6.29
C GLU A 126 -0.89 16.51 -5.41
N ILE A 127 0.28 16.08 -5.91
CA ILE A 127 1.22 15.25 -5.15
C ILE A 127 1.98 16.11 -4.13
N CYS A 128 2.38 15.50 -3.02
CA CYS A 128 3.25 16.10 -2.03
C CYS A 128 4.67 16.10 -2.59
N ARG A 129 5.15 17.24 -3.09
CA ARG A 129 6.51 17.34 -3.62
C ARG A 129 7.13 18.68 -3.28
N PRO A 130 8.45 18.75 -3.11
CA PRO A 130 9.15 20.03 -3.18
C PRO A 130 8.99 20.64 -4.58
N THR A 131 8.83 21.95 -4.65
CA THR A 131 8.60 22.67 -5.91
C THR A 131 9.83 23.39 -6.42
N SER A 132 10.78 23.68 -5.53
CA SER A 132 12.03 24.39 -5.82
C SER A 132 13.25 23.70 -5.20
N PRO A 133 14.45 23.85 -5.78
CA PRO A 133 15.70 23.39 -5.17
C PRO A 133 15.90 23.91 -3.74
N GLY A 134 16.30 23.04 -2.83
CA GLY A 134 16.47 23.33 -1.40
C GLY A 134 15.20 23.19 -0.55
N GLU A 135 14.02 23.02 -1.16
CA GLU A 135 12.77 22.80 -0.43
C GLU A 135 12.63 21.35 0.03
N CYS A 136 11.92 21.17 1.16
CA CYS A 136 11.53 19.87 1.67
C CYS A 136 10.04 19.85 2.00
N THR A 137 9.40 18.69 1.82
CA THR A 137 8.06 18.37 2.30
C THR A 137 8.12 17.21 3.29
N TYR A 138 7.18 17.19 4.23
CA TYR A 138 7.07 16.16 5.28
C TYR A 138 5.73 15.43 5.22
N PHE A 139 4.98 15.61 4.11
CA PHE A 139 3.62 15.09 3.99
C PHE A 139 3.54 13.68 3.41
N TRP A 140 4.64 12.94 3.39
CA TRP A 140 4.65 11.55 2.95
C TRP A 140 4.55 10.60 4.13
N ARG A 141 3.67 9.62 3.99
CA ARG A 141 3.54 8.53 4.94
C ARG A 141 3.41 7.21 4.21
N VAL A 142 3.98 6.16 4.77
CA VAL A 142 3.82 4.81 4.25
C VAL A 142 3.27 3.92 5.35
N SER A 143 2.13 3.29 5.08
CA SER A 143 1.61 2.22 5.91
C SER A 143 2.02 0.86 5.36
N LYS A 144 2.38 -0.04 6.26
CA LYS A 144 2.76 -1.43 5.97
C LYS A 144 2.46 -2.30 7.19
N ALA A 145 2.47 -3.62 7.00
CA ALA A 145 2.46 -4.53 8.13
C ALA A 145 3.75 -4.37 8.96
N THR A 146 3.72 -4.62 10.27
CA THR A 146 4.90 -4.52 11.14
C THR A 146 5.88 -5.67 10.90
N CYS A 147 5.39 -6.84 10.49
CA CYS A 147 6.19 -8.08 10.45
C CYS A 147 6.29 -8.62 9.05
N TRP A 148 7.52 -8.78 8.54
CA TRP A 148 7.78 -9.23 7.18
C TRP A 148 8.79 -10.37 7.15
N LYS A 149 8.71 -11.19 6.12
CA LYS A 149 9.76 -12.15 5.79
C LYS A 149 9.88 -12.35 4.29
N PHE A 150 10.98 -12.98 3.89
CA PHE A 150 11.17 -13.42 2.53
C PHE A 150 10.57 -14.81 2.32
N TYR A 151 9.72 -14.95 1.31
CA TYR A 151 9.14 -16.21 0.85
C TYR A 151 9.77 -16.59 -0.48
N LEU A 152 10.43 -17.75 -0.54
CA LEU A 152 10.86 -18.35 -1.80
C LEU A 152 9.63 -18.84 -2.56
N ASN A 153 9.51 -18.41 -3.83
CA ASN A 153 8.41 -18.66 -4.77
C ASN A 153 7.28 -19.48 -4.15
N PRO A 154 6.49 -18.88 -3.26
CA PRO A 154 5.50 -19.66 -2.58
C PRO A 154 4.47 -20.04 -3.67
N ASP A 155 3.94 -21.26 -3.63
CA ASP A 155 2.98 -21.81 -4.62
C ASP A 155 1.62 -21.06 -4.63
N TRP A 156 1.62 -19.74 -4.83
CA TRP A 156 0.43 -18.93 -5.02
C TRP A 156 0.17 -18.95 -6.52
N GLY A 157 -0.46 -20.02 -7.01
CA GLY A 157 -0.77 -20.30 -8.43
C GLY A 157 -1.58 -19.25 -9.20
N ARG A 158 -1.61 -17.99 -8.73
CA ARG A 158 -2.21 -16.80 -9.34
C ARG A 158 -1.21 -15.77 -9.86
N TYR A 159 0.07 -15.80 -9.46
CA TYR A 159 1.03 -14.78 -9.87
C TYR A 159 2.18 -15.37 -10.69
N PRO A 160 2.40 -14.91 -11.93
CA PRO A 160 3.42 -15.48 -12.78
C PRO A 160 4.81 -14.90 -12.44
N ILE A 161 5.84 -15.75 -12.49
CA ILE A 161 7.27 -15.45 -12.75
C ILE A 161 8.03 -14.53 -11.78
N TYR A 162 8.04 -14.80 -10.47
CA TYR A 162 9.05 -14.21 -9.58
C TYR A 162 9.72 -15.27 -8.68
N TRP A 163 11.00 -15.06 -8.35
CA TRP A 163 11.80 -16.04 -7.61
C TRP A 163 11.46 -16.08 -6.11
N GLY A 164 11.09 -14.94 -5.55
CA GLY A 164 10.54 -14.87 -4.20
C GLY A 164 9.98 -13.49 -3.90
N ALA A 165 9.45 -13.30 -2.70
CA ALA A 165 8.86 -12.04 -2.29
C ALA A 165 9.09 -11.75 -0.81
N TYR A 166 9.41 -10.50 -0.51
CA TYR A 166 9.26 -9.93 0.82
C TYR A 166 7.78 -9.58 0.98
N SER A 167 7.15 -10.18 1.99
CA SER A 167 5.73 -9.97 2.27
C SER A 167 5.47 -10.06 3.77
N TYR A 168 4.34 -9.54 4.19
CA TYR A 168 3.91 -9.61 5.58
C TYR A 168 3.78 -11.06 6.08
N CYS A 169 4.14 -11.27 7.33
CA CYS A 169 3.88 -12.49 8.10
C CYS A 169 2.54 -12.45 8.80
N LEU A 170 2.20 -11.27 9.31
CA LEU A 170 1.01 -11.01 10.09
C LEU A 170 0.33 -9.79 9.52
N TYR A 171 -0.97 -9.94 9.35
CA TYR A 171 -1.78 -8.94 8.67
C TYR A 171 -2.36 -7.89 9.62
N ASP A 172 -2.60 -8.29 10.87
CA ASP A 172 -3.34 -7.49 11.86
C ASP A 172 -2.44 -6.50 12.61
N TYR A 173 -1.13 -6.55 12.39
CA TYR A 173 -0.17 -5.65 12.99
C TYR A 173 0.42 -4.76 11.90
N CYS A 174 0.25 -3.46 12.06
CA CYS A 174 0.69 -2.47 11.11
C CYS A 174 1.55 -1.40 11.78
N CYS A 175 2.22 -0.64 10.91
CA CYS A 175 2.90 0.57 11.28
C CYS A 175 2.70 1.64 10.21
N LEU A 176 3.00 2.87 10.61
CA LEU A 176 2.99 4.06 9.77
C LEU A 176 4.35 4.74 9.88
N THR A 177 4.99 4.99 8.74
CA THR A 177 6.32 5.61 8.66
C THR A 177 6.23 6.95 7.94
N TRP A 178 6.82 8.01 8.49
CA TRP A 178 6.83 9.35 7.90
C TRP A 178 8.12 9.61 7.16
N TYR A 179 8.01 10.32 6.03
CA TYR A 179 9.14 10.66 5.18
C TYR A 179 9.26 12.15 4.96
N LYS A 180 10.50 12.62 5.07
CA LYS A 180 10.97 13.90 4.56
C LYS A 180 11.42 13.70 3.13
N VAL A 181 10.93 14.52 2.23
CA VAL A 181 11.32 14.52 0.82
C VAL A 181 11.83 15.89 0.43
N CYS A 182 13.08 15.98 0.04
CA CYS A 182 13.74 17.22 -0.36
C CYS A 182 14.09 17.22 -1.84
N MET A 183 14.22 18.41 -2.41
CA MET A 183 14.88 18.64 -3.69
C MET A 183 16.26 19.22 -3.41
N ASP A 184 17.32 18.59 -3.87
CA ASP A 184 18.68 19.12 -3.73
C ASP A 184 18.91 20.31 -4.67
N GLN A 185 20.10 20.91 -4.60
CA GLN A 185 20.48 22.06 -5.42
C GLN A 185 20.54 21.75 -6.93
N LEU A 186 20.61 20.46 -7.30
CA LEU A 186 20.64 19.98 -8.69
C LEU A 186 19.25 19.55 -9.17
N GLY A 187 18.20 19.71 -8.35
CA GLY A 187 16.85 19.27 -8.67
C GLY A 187 16.59 17.79 -8.44
N GLN A 188 17.52 17.05 -7.80
CA GLN A 188 17.34 15.64 -7.47
C GLN A 188 16.48 15.50 -6.22
N ILE A 189 15.59 14.52 -6.24
CA ILE A 189 14.77 14.18 -5.09
C ILE A 189 15.62 13.39 -4.09
N LEU A 190 15.46 13.66 -2.80
CA LEU A 190 16.06 12.90 -1.71
C LEU A 190 14.94 12.48 -0.76
N VAL A 191 14.81 11.19 -0.51
CA VAL A 191 13.79 10.63 0.38
C VAL A 191 14.48 10.13 1.65
N THR A 192 14.00 10.57 2.81
CA THR A 192 14.57 10.23 4.11
C THR A 192 13.45 9.89 5.09
N GLN A 193 13.53 8.73 5.73
CA GLN A 193 12.63 8.38 6.82
C GLN A 193 12.89 9.30 8.03
N VAL A 194 11.82 9.77 8.66
CA VAL A 194 11.87 10.68 9.81
C VAL A 194 11.53 9.95 11.10
N GLU A 195 10.39 9.26 11.10
CA GLU A 195 9.86 8.55 12.25
C GLU A 195 9.00 7.38 11.78
N SER A 196 8.89 6.37 12.65
CA SER A 196 7.98 5.24 12.47
C SER A 196 7.17 5.09 13.74
N GLN A 197 5.89 4.73 13.58
CA GLN A 197 5.01 4.39 14.67
C GLN A 197 4.47 2.99 14.43
N THR A 198 4.73 2.09 15.37
CA THR A 198 4.14 0.76 15.40
C THR A 198 2.97 0.71 16.39
N GLU A 199 1.88 0.07 16.02
CA GLU A 199 0.79 -0.22 16.97
C GLU A 199 1.17 -1.40 17.89
N HIS A 200 1.92 -2.36 17.34
CA HIS A 200 2.27 -3.62 17.99
C HIS A 200 3.58 -4.17 17.43
N ASP A 201 4.45 -4.65 18.32
CA ASP A 201 5.67 -5.35 17.94
C ASP A 201 5.39 -6.73 17.33
N CYS A 202 6.37 -7.27 16.62
CA CYS A 202 6.25 -8.63 16.11
C CYS A 202 6.21 -9.66 17.25
N PRO A 203 5.18 -10.51 17.29
CA PRO A 203 5.06 -11.51 18.33
C PRO A 203 6.19 -12.53 18.24
N THR A 204 6.74 -12.91 19.39
CA THR A 204 7.89 -13.83 19.52
C THR A 204 7.48 -15.31 19.63
N GLN A 205 6.31 -15.69 19.11
CA GLN A 205 5.76 -17.04 19.29
C GLN A 205 6.42 -18.09 18.36
N SER A 206 6.45 -19.36 18.81
CA SER A 206 6.98 -20.47 18.02
C SER A 206 6.23 -20.64 16.70
N GLY A 207 6.94 -20.68 15.57
CA GLY A 207 6.37 -20.69 14.22
C GLY A 207 6.48 -19.36 13.46
N MET A 208 6.99 -18.30 14.11
CA MET A 208 7.28 -16.99 13.51
C MET A 208 8.78 -16.65 13.49
N GLU A 209 9.63 -17.67 13.60
CA GLU A 209 11.07 -17.56 13.85
C GLU A 209 11.84 -16.78 12.77
N ASP A 210 11.24 -16.55 11.60
CA ASP A 210 11.83 -15.80 10.48
C ASP A 210 11.13 -14.45 10.19
N CYS A 211 10.17 -14.05 11.02
CA CYS A 211 9.44 -12.79 10.84
C CYS A 211 10.19 -11.65 11.49
N ILE A 212 10.57 -10.67 10.67
CA ILE A 212 11.39 -9.54 11.07
C ILE A 212 10.49 -8.31 11.21
N GLN A 213 10.64 -7.62 12.33
CA GLN A 213 10.03 -6.33 12.57
C GLN A 213 10.67 -5.29 11.63
N VAL A 214 9.85 -4.64 10.81
CA VAL A 214 10.31 -3.66 9.80
C VAL A 214 10.04 -2.22 10.20
N CYS A 215 9.44 -2.01 11.38
CA CYS A 215 9.14 -0.70 11.93
C CYS A 215 9.78 -0.56 13.30
N ASP A 216 10.41 0.59 13.52
CA ASP A 216 11.01 0.96 14.80
C ASP A 216 9.95 1.39 15.82
#